data_AF-A0A354GT61-F1
#
_entry.id   AF-A0A354GT61-F1
#
_cell.length_a   1.000
_cell.length_b   1.000
_cell.length_c   1.000
_cell.angle_alpha   90.00
_cell.angle_beta   90.00
_cell.angle_gamma   90.00
#
_symmetry.space_group_name_H-M   'P 1'
#
loop_
_entity.id
_entity.type
_entity.pdbx_description
1 polymer ?
#
loop_
_entity_poly.entity_id
_entity_poly.type
_entity_poly.pdbx_seq_one_letter_code
_entity_poly.pdbx_strand_id
1 'polypeptide(L)'
;MRKLIVGGAAILLVLGIAYLALFKRDAIKSLASQGKLAVQGFTPAKTPDEALDSFRRAIKERNYEAAKQYLGGEYFGQFDKGAKNGQNLGVAIDNLFHTMETTGTKSDKVKLVLRLLDPFPATLKVLKVEPAGDARAYAVLTEENGSRLDIQGTFQDWHVDPRMFRSLFRSVPPDGRVELRKEGDSANGQWKIFLPVTPELRLCVDCLADNGSNYVNAISRVKEDLKNDATTKESLENALKKALEESK
;
A
#
# COMPACT_ATOMS: atom_id res chain seq x y z
N MET A 1 -8.73 30.77 44.69
CA MET A 1 -8.64 31.19 43.27
C MET A 1 -8.02 30.15 42.35
N ARG A 2 -6.85 29.55 42.63
CA ARG A 2 -6.24 28.49 41.77
C ARG A 2 -7.16 27.29 41.44
N LYS A 3 -7.92 26.77 42.42
CA LYS A 3 -8.82 25.61 42.20
C LYS A 3 -10.04 25.90 41.29
N LEU A 4 -10.52 27.15 41.27
CA LEU A 4 -11.62 27.58 40.39
C LEU A 4 -11.16 27.79 38.94
N ILE A 5 -9.94 28.29 38.75
CA ILE A 5 -9.33 28.44 37.42
C ILE A 5 -9.03 27.08 36.80
N VAL A 6 -8.52 26.13 37.59
CA VAL A 6 -8.25 24.76 37.12
C VAL A 6 -9.55 24.00 36.83
N GLY A 7 -10.59 24.17 37.66
CA GLY A 7 -11.91 23.58 37.41
C GLY A 7 -12.61 24.12 36.16
N GLY A 8 -12.56 25.44 35.94
CA GLY A 8 -13.10 26.08 34.75
C GLY A 8 -12.36 25.67 33.47
N ALA A 9 -11.03 25.56 33.51
CA ALA A 9 -10.23 25.12 32.37
C ALA A 9 -10.51 23.65 31.99
N ALA A 10 -10.66 22.75 32.97
CA ALA A 10 -11.01 21.36 32.71
C ALA A 10 -12.40 21.20 32.07
N ILE A 11 -13.39 21.98 32.53
CA ILE A 11 -14.73 21.97 31.95
C ILE A 11 -14.72 22.50 30.52
N LEU A 12 -13.99 23.58 30.23
CA LEU A 12 -13.84 24.11 28.87
C LEU A 12 -13.14 23.12 27.94
N LEU A 13 -12.17 22.35 28.46
CA LEU A 13 -11.46 21.33 27.69
C LEU A 13 -12.37 20.13 27.37
N VAL A 14 -13.18 19.68 28.33
CA VAL A 14 -14.20 18.63 28.11
C VAL A 14 -15.30 19.09 27.17
N LEU A 15 -15.81 20.32 27.31
CA LEU A 15 -16.80 20.90 26.40
C LEU A 15 -16.22 21.11 25.00
N GLY A 16 -14.95 21.49 24.88
CA GLY A 16 -14.24 21.59 23.61
C GLY A 16 -14.09 20.24 22.92
N ILE A 17 -13.71 19.19 23.65
CA ILE A 17 -13.65 17.81 23.12
C ILE A 17 -15.06 17.33 22.72
N ALA A 18 -16.09 17.59 23.54
CA ALA A 18 -17.47 17.20 23.23
C ALA A 18 -18.02 17.94 22.00
N TYR A 19 -17.74 19.23 21.86
CA TYR A 19 -18.10 20.02 20.67
C TYR A 19 -17.39 19.50 19.41
N LEU A 20 -16.08 19.23 19.50
CA LEU A 20 -15.35 18.61 18.40
C LEU A 20 -15.89 17.21 18.07
N ALA A 21 -16.31 16.42 19.06
CA ALA A 21 -16.88 15.07 18.87
C ALA A 21 -18.29 15.07 18.25
N LEU A 22 -19.05 16.14 18.44
CA LEU A 22 -20.39 16.28 17.87
C LEU A 22 -20.39 16.96 16.49
N PHE A 23 -19.52 17.95 16.28
CA PHE A 23 -19.56 18.81 15.09
C PHE A 23 -18.34 18.71 14.15
N LYS A 24 -17.25 18.07 14.59
CA LYS A 24 -16.00 17.91 13.84
C LYS A 24 -15.47 16.47 13.95
N ARG A 25 -16.37 15.48 13.85
CA ARG A 25 -16.03 14.04 13.92
C ARG A 25 -14.86 13.66 13.01
N ASP A 26 -14.78 14.25 11.82
CA ASP A 26 -13.70 13.98 10.88
C ASP A 26 -12.34 14.55 11.35
N ALA A 27 -12.34 15.70 12.02
CA ALA A 27 -11.11 16.28 12.58
C ALA A 27 -10.59 15.46 13.77
N ILE A 28 -11.47 14.90 14.61
CA ILE A 28 -11.06 13.99 15.68
C ILE A 28 -10.56 12.67 15.11
N LYS A 29 -11.23 12.12 14.09
CA LYS A 29 -10.77 10.91 13.42
C LYS A 29 -9.40 11.12 12.77
N SER A 30 -9.15 12.28 12.14
CA SER A 30 -7.84 12.59 11.56
C SER A 30 -6.77 12.80 12.62
N LEU A 31 -7.08 13.44 13.75
CA LEU A 31 -6.16 13.59 14.89
C LEU A 31 -5.83 12.23 15.53
N ALA A 32 -6.84 11.37 15.71
CA ALA A 32 -6.66 10.05 16.28
C ALA A 32 -5.89 9.12 15.34
N SER A 33 -6.14 9.16 14.03
CA SER A 33 -5.38 8.38 13.05
C SER A 33 -3.94 8.88 12.96
N GLN A 34 -3.71 10.19 12.92
CA GLN A 34 -2.35 10.76 12.96
C GLN A 34 -1.62 10.40 14.25
N GLY A 35 -2.29 10.45 15.41
CA GLY A 35 -1.71 10.01 16.69
C GLY A 35 -1.33 8.53 16.68
N LYS A 36 -2.22 7.66 16.17
CA LYS A 36 -1.95 6.22 16.04
C LYS A 36 -0.76 5.95 15.12
N LEU A 37 -0.70 6.63 13.98
CA LEU A 37 0.37 6.44 13.00
C LEU A 37 1.70 6.99 13.52
N ALA A 38 1.70 8.12 14.25
CA ALA A 38 2.88 8.64 14.91
C ALA A 38 3.44 7.69 15.97
N VAL A 39 2.57 7.01 16.75
CA VAL A 39 3.00 5.94 17.68
C VAL A 39 3.63 4.75 16.94
N GLN A 40 3.20 4.48 15.71
CA GLN A 40 3.81 3.48 14.82
C GLN A 40 5.05 4.01 14.07
N GLY A 41 5.52 5.22 14.42
CA GLY A 41 6.70 5.86 13.82
C GLY A 41 6.45 6.48 12.44
N PHE A 42 5.21 6.54 11.96
CA PHE A 42 4.86 7.19 10.69
C PHE A 42 4.46 8.64 10.95
N THR A 43 5.44 9.53 10.85
CA THR A 43 5.28 10.98 11.00
C THR A 43 5.34 11.68 9.65
N PRO A 44 4.85 12.93 9.55
CA PRO A 44 5.02 13.75 8.36
C PRO A 44 6.49 13.87 7.94
N ALA A 45 6.78 13.59 6.67
CA ALA A 45 8.13 13.64 6.12
C ALA A 45 8.61 15.07 5.92
N LYS A 46 9.81 15.38 6.43
CA LYS A 46 10.47 16.69 6.32
C LYS A 46 11.48 16.75 5.18
N THR A 47 11.91 15.60 4.68
CA THR A 47 12.80 15.48 3.52
C THR A 47 12.19 14.55 2.45
N PRO A 48 12.65 14.64 1.18
CA PRO A 48 12.23 13.70 0.14
C PRO A 48 12.56 12.25 0.50
N ASP A 49 13.74 12.01 1.07
CA ASP A 49 14.19 10.68 1.51
C ASP A 49 13.30 10.10 2.60
N GLU A 50 12.94 10.91 3.62
CA GLU A 50 12.02 10.49 4.67
C GLU A 50 10.64 10.08 4.12
N ALA A 51 10.15 10.76 3.08
CA ALA A 51 8.88 10.42 2.44
C ALA A 51 8.96 9.06 1.75
N LEU A 52 10.04 8.82 0.99
CA LEU A 52 10.26 7.55 0.28
C LEU A 52 10.48 6.38 1.23
N ASP A 53 11.31 6.56 2.25
CA ASP A 53 11.63 5.50 3.21
C ASP A 53 10.42 5.16 4.08
N SER A 54 9.67 6.16 4.52
CA SER A 54 8.45 5.92 5.30
C SER A 54 7.35 5.30 4.45
N PHE A 55 7.19 5.74 3.20
CA PHE A 55 6.27 5.11 2.25
C PHE A 55 6.65 3.64 2.01
N ARG A 56 7.91 3.35 1.70
CA ARG A 56 8.40 1.98 1.48
C ARG A 56 8.22 1.10 2.70
N ARG A 57 8.53 1.62 3.88
CA ARG A 57 8.30 0.92 5.15
C ARG A 57 6.83 0.61 5.34
N ALA A 58 5.95 1.57 5.10
CA ALA A 58 4.50 1.36 5.18
C ALA A 58 4.00 0.29 4.20
N ILE A 59 4.46 0.31 2.95
CA ILE A 59 4.11 -0.70 1.94
C ILE A 59 4.64 -2.09 2.37
N LYS A 60 5.88 -2.17 2.85
CA LYS A 60 6.49 -3.43 3.32
C LYS A 60 5.76 -4.02 4.54
N GLU A 61 5.28 -3.17 5.45
CA GLU A 61 4.46 -3.56 6.60
C GLU A 61 2.98 -3.78 6.22
N ARG A 62 2.62 -3.67 4.93
CA ARG A 62 1.23 -3.68 4.43
C ARG A 62 0.33 -2.65 5.14
N ASN A 63 0.89 -1.58 5.69
CA ASN A 63 0.17 -0.52 6.36
C ASN A 63 -0.20 0.58 5.35
N TYR A 64 -1.21 0.34 4.53
CA TYR A 64 -1.57 1.28 3.46
C TYR A 64 -2.19 2.56 4.00
N GLU A 65 -2.72 2.54 5.22
CA GLU A 65 -3.12 3.75 5.95
C GLU A 65 -1.92 4.67 6.22
N ALA A 66 -0.79 4.11 6.66
CA ALA A 66 0.45 4.87 6.79
C ALA A 66 0.99 5.33 5.44
N ALA A 67 0.97 4.46 4.42
CA ALA A 67 1.53 4.75 3.09
C ALA A 67 0.86 5.98 2.47
N LYS A 68 -0.47 6.10 2.62
CA LYS A 68 -1.26 7.26 2.17
C LYS A 68 -0.74 8.60 2.66
N GLN A 69 -0.12 8.66 3.84
CA GLN A 69 0.43 9.91 4.36
C GLN A 69 1.58 10.46 3.52
N TYR A 70 2.20 9.66 2.66
CA TYR A 70 3.35 10.06 1.86
C TYR A 70 3.00 10.25 0.38
N LEU A 71 1.72 10.16 0.02
CA LEU A 71 1.23 10.34 -1.34
C LEU A 71 0.53 11.70 -1.48
N GLY A 72 0.71 12.33 -2.64
CA GLY A 72 0.10 13.61 -2.98
C GLY A 72 -0.71 13.56 -4.29
N GLY A 73 -1.40 14.65 -4.58
CA GLY A 73 -2.17 14.83 -5.82
C GLY A 73 -3.31 13.83 -6.02
N GLU A 74 -3.75 13.66 -7.28
CA GLU A 74 -4.86 12.75 -7.61
C GLU A 74 -4.57 11.28 -7.31
N TYR A 75 -3.30 10.88 -7.33
CA TYR A 75 -2.91 9.50 -7.08
C TYR A 75 -3.23 9.08 -5.64
N PHE A 76 -3.15 9.99 -4.67
CA PHE A 76 -3.62 9.72 -3.31
C PHE A 76 -5.07 9.19 -3.30
N GLY A 77 -5.97 9.82 -4.07
CA GLY A 77 -7.38 9.41 -4.13
C GLY A 77 -7.57 8.04 -4.78
N GLN A 78 -6.79 7.73 -5.83
CA GLN A 78 -6.79 6.41 -6.45
C GLN A 78 -6.23 5.34 -5.50
N PHE A 79 -5.13 5.65 -4.81
CA PHE A 79 -4.55 4.74 -3.83
C PHE A 79 -5.51 4.47 -2.68
N ASP A 80 -6.16 5.50 -2.14
CA ASP A 80 -7.14 5.36 -1.05
C ASP A 80 -8.33 4.49 -1.44
N LYS A 81 -8.86 4.66 -2.66
CA LYS A 81 -9.93 3.83 -3.19
C LYS A 81 -9.58 2.33 -3.17
N GLY A 82 -8.35 1.99 -3.58
CA GLY A 82 -7.87 0.61 -3.61
C GLY A 82 -7.24 0.12 -2.30
N ALA A 83 -6.99 1.00 -1.33
CA ALA A 83 -6.05 0.74 -0.23
C ALA A 83 -6.45 -0.47 0.62
N LYS A 84 -7.73 -0.56 1.00
CA LYS A 84 -8.24 -1.64 1.87
C LYS A 84 -8.07 -3.01 1.24
N ASN A 85 -8.55 -3.16 0.00
CA ASN A 85 -8.45 -4.44 -0.71
C ASN A 85 -6.99 -4.73 -1.10
N GLY A 86 -6.23 -3.70 -1.45
CA GLY A 86 -4.82 -3.85 -1.79
C GLY A 86 -3.99 -4.36 -0.61
N GLN A 87 -4.21 -3.80 0.57
CA GLN A 87 -3.58 -4.25 1.82
C GLN A 87 -3.97 -5.69 2.14
N ASN A 88 -5.26 -6.04 2.09
CA ASN A 88 -5.72 -7.39 2.38
C ASN A 88 -5.13 -8.42 1.40
N LEU A 89 -5.03 -8.06 0.12
CA LEU A 89 -4.43 -8.90 -0.91
C LEU A 89 -2.94 -9.10 -0.66
N GLY A 90 -2.20 -8.03 -0.34
CA GLY A 90 -0.79 -8.12 0.05
C GLY A 90 -0.56 -9.03 1.27
N VAL A 91 -1.40 -8.91 2.31
CA VAL A 91 -1.33 -9.78 3.50
C VAL A 91 -1.65 -11.23 3.15
N ALA A 92 -2.66 -11.49 2.32
CA ALA A 92 -2.99 -12.86 1.89
C ALA A 92 -1.83 -13.50 1.11
N ILE A 93 -1.18 -12.72 0.24
CA ILE A 93 0.02 -13.12 -0.51
C ILE A 93 1.16 -13.46 0.45
N ASP A 94 1.49 -12.58 1.40
CA ASP A 94 2.58 -12.80 2.36
C ASP A 94 2.32 -14.05 3.22
N ASN A 95 1.07 -14.27 3.63
CA ASN A 95 0.68 -15.46 4.37
C ASN A 95 0.85 -16.75 3.55
N LEU A 96 0.46 -16.75 2.27
CA LEU A 96 0.67 -17.91 1.39
C LEU A 96 2.17 -18.16 1.16
N PHE A 97 2.98 -17.12 0.94
CA PHE A 97 4.45 -17.26 0.87
C PHE A 97 5.01 -17.90 2.14
N HIS A 98 4.59 -17.43 3.31
CA HIS A 98 5.03 -17.98 4.59
C HIS A 98 4.65 -19.47 4.71
N THR A 99 3.40 -19.83 4.41
CA THR A 99 2.95 -21.23 4.45
C THR A 99 3.75 -22.10 3.48
N MET A 100 4.01 -21.66 2.25
CA MET A 100 4.84 -22.39 1.29
C MET A 100 6.26 -22.67 1.81
N GLU A 101 6.88 -21.69 2.50
CA GLU A 101 8.21 -21.89 3.09
C GLU A 101 8.15 -22.85 4.30
N THR A 102 7.12 -22.74 5.15
CA THR A 102 6.95 -23.63 6.31
C THR A 102 6.64 -25.08 5.90
N THR A 103 5.83 -25.30 4.87
CA THR A 103 5.52 -26.64 4.36
C THR A 103 6.59 -27.20 3.42
N GLY A 104 7.56 -26.37 2.99
CA GLY A 104 8.60 -26.76 2.04
C GLY A 104 8.14 -26.85 0.58
N THR A 105 6.91 -26.42 0.26
CA THR A 105 6.34 -26.48 -1.09
C THR A 105 6.81 -25.30 -1.94
N LYS A 106 7.94 -25.46 -2.64
CA LYS A 106 8.55 -24.40 -3.47
C LYS A 106 8.06 -24.44 -4.93
N SER A 107 7.33 -23.40 -5.37
CA SER A 107 6.96 -23.20 -6.79
C SER A 107 7.35 -21.80 -7.28
N ASP A 108 8.32 -21.69 -8.18
CA ASP A 108 8.69 -20.39 -8.76
C ASP A 108 7.56 -19.75 -9.58
N LYS A 109 6.70 -20.57 -10.20
CA LYS A 109 5.54 -20.09 -10.97
C LYS A 109 4.52 -19.43 -10.06
N VAL A 110 4.19 -20.06 -8.93
CA VAL A 110 3.31 -19.47 -7.90
C VAL A 110 3.93 -18.20 -7.34
N LYS A 111 5.21 -18.23 -6.97
CA LYS A 111 5.92 -17.05 -6.44
C LYS A 111 5.87 -15.88 -7.42
N LEU A 112 6.05 -16.14 -8.72
CA LEU A 112 5.95 -15.13 -9.76
C LEU A 112 4.53 -14.55 -9.85
N VAL A 113 3.50 -15.39 -9.94
CA VAL A 113 2.10 -14.92 -10.02
C VAL A 113 1.71 -14.09 -8.81
N LEU A 114 2.07 -14.51 -7.61
CA LEU A 114 1.80 -13.77 -6.38
C LEU A 114 2.51 -12.41 -6.34
N ARG A 115 3.77 -12.33 -6.81
CA ARG A 115 4.48 -11.04 -6.94
C ARG A 115 3.83 -10.08 -7.93
N LEU A 116 3.14 -10.60 -8.93
CA LEU A 116 2.44 -9.78 -9.92
C LEU A 116 1.08 -9.33 -9.40
N LEU A 117 0.41 -10.18 -8.63
CA LEU A 117 -0.84 -9.84 -7.95
C LEU A 117 -0.64 -8.88 -6.78
N ASP A 118 0.59 -8.73 -6.26
CA ASP A 118 0.90 -7.73 -5.25
C ASP A 118 0.55 -6.33 -5.79
N PRO A 119 -0.46 -5.65 -5.22
CA PRO A 119 -0.96 -4.37 -5.73
C PRO A 119 0.12 -3.29 -5.75
N PHE A 120 0.98 -3.30 -4.73
CA PHE A 120 2.15 -2.44 -4.62
C PHE A 120 3.30 -3.24 -3.99
N PRO A 121 4.34 -3.63 -4.76
CA PRO A 121 5.39 -4.54 -4.31
C PRO A 121 6.08 -4.10 -3.02
N ALA A 122 6.14 -4.99 -2.02
CA ALA A 122 6.86 -4.77 -0.76
C ALA A 122 8.39 -4.65 -0.91
N THR A 123 8.92 -5.04 -2.07
CA THR A 123 10.36 -5.18 -2.35
C THR A 123 10.96 -3.99 -3.10
N LEU A 124 10.20 -2.90 -3.25
CA LEU A 124 10.63 -1.70 -3.97
C LEU A 124 11.90 -1.08 -3.36
N LYS A 125 12.82 -0.63 -4.22
CA LYS A 125 14.03 0.11 -3.86
C LYS A 125 14.03 1.52 -4.41
N VAL A 126 14.71 2.43 -3.71
CA VAL A 126 15.06 3.77 -4.19
C VAL A 126 16.51 3.72 -4.60
N LEU A 127 16.78 3.96 -5.87
CA LEU A 127 18.13 3.94 -6.42
C LEU A 127 18.84 5.27 -6.17
N LYS A 128 18.14 6.38 -6.39
CA LYS A 128 18.67 7.74 -6.21
C LYS A 128 17.55 8.73 -5.95
N VAL A 129 17.89 9.80 -5.25
CA VAL A 129 17.08 10.99 -5.06
C VAL A 129 17.87 12.18 -5.58
N GLU A 130 17.25 12.95 -6.47
CA GLU A 130 17.82 14.11 -7.15
C GLU A 130 17.02 15.36 -6.75
N PRO A 131 17.57 16.23 -5.89
CA PRO A 131 16.95 17.51 -5.58
C PRO A 131 16.76 18.36 -6.83
N ALA A 132 15.63 19.06 -6.92
CA ALA A 132 15.30 19.95 -8.04
C ALA A 132 14.70 21.26 -7.48
N GLY A 133 15.51 21.98 -6.69
CA GLY A 133 15.11 23.15 -5.93
C GLY A 133 14.59 22.81 -4.53
N ASP A 134 14.05 23.81 -3.82
CA ASP A 134 13.74 23.69 -2.38
C ASP A 134 12.45 22.93 -2.07
N ALA A 135 11.56 22.80 -3.05
CA ALA A 135 10.22 22.21 -2.89
C ALA A 135 9.92 21.07 -3.87
N ARG A 136 10.93 20.63 -4.64
CA ARG A 136 10.79 19.56 -5.62
C ARG A 136 12.03 18.68 -5.64
N ALA A 137 11.83 17.39 -5.82
CA ALA A 137 12.88 16.40 -6.05
C ALA A 137 12.37 15.31 -6.99
N TYR A 138 13.27 14.50 -7.53
CA TYR A 138 12.93 13.31 -8.29
C TYR A 138 13.59 12.10 -7.66
N ALA A 139 12.94 10.94 -7.72
CA ALA A 139 13.55 9.69 -7.32
C ALA A 139 13.41 8.65 -8.42
N VAL A 140 14.30 7.68 -8.43
CA VAL A 140 14.21 6.51 -9.31
C VAL A 140 13.91 5.28 -8.46
N LEU A 141 12.75 4.68 -8.71
CA LEU A 141 12.29 3.46 -8.07
C LEU A 141 12.65 2.23 -8.92
N THR A 142 13.10 1.16 -8.27
CA THR A 142 13.49 -0.08 -8.94
C THR A 142 12.97 -1.31 -8.19
N GLU A 143 13.01 -2.46 -8.87
CA GLU A 143 12.85 -3.75 -8.20
C GLU A 143 14.03 -4.04 -7.27
N GLU A 144 13.88 -5.05 -6.40
CA GLU A 144 14.92 -5.43 -5.43
C GLU A 144 16.27 -5.76 -6.07
N ASN A 145 16.25 -6.36 -7.27
CA ASN A 145 17.45 -6.72 -8.02
C ASN A 145 18.02 -5.54 -8.84
N GLY A 146 17.49 -4.33 -8.67
CA GLY A 146 17.90 -3.14 -9.43
C GLY A 146 17.41 -3.11 -10.87
N SER A 147 16.62 -4.08 -11.30
CA SER A 147 16.03 -4.10 -12.64
C SER A 147 14.91 -3.06 -12.75
N ARG A 148 14.61 -2.71 -14.01
CA ARG A 148 13.42 -1.92 -14.33
C ARG A 148 12.16 -2.65 -13.85
N LEU A 149 11.15 -1.85 -13.55
CA LEU A 149 9.85 -2.26 -13.09
C LEU A 149 9.04 -2.87 -14.23
N ASP A 150 9.51 -3.99 -14.77
CA ASP A 150 8.87 -4.64 -15.91
C ASP A 150 7.95 -5.79 -15.48
N ILE A 151 6.78 -5.85 -16.10
CA ILE A 151 5.83 -6.95 -16.01
C ILE A 151 6.12 -7.87 -17.21
N GLN A 152 7.36 -8.36 -17.34
CA GLN A 152 7.70 -9.32 -18.39
C GLN A 152 7.54 -10.75 -17.86
N GLY A 153 6.54 -11.43 -18.39
CA GLY A 153 6.33 -12.86 -18.20
C GLY A 153 5.32 -13.39 -19.22
N THR A 154 5.60 -14.54 -19.82
CA THR A 154 4.62 -15.27 -20.62
C THR A 154 3.68 -16.02 -19.67
N PHE A 155 2.49 -15.47 -19.47
CA PHE A 155 1.39 -16.08 -18.70
C PHE A 155 0.45 -16.91 -19.58
N GLN A 156 0.94 -17.46 -20.70
CA GLN A 156 0.09 -18.03 -21.75
C GLN A 156 -0.93 -19.07 -21.24
N ASP A 157 -0.68 -19.69 -20.08
CA ASP A 157 -1.61 -20.65 -19.47
C ASP A 157 -2.53 -20.08 -18.38
N TRP A 158 -2.30 -18.88 -17.83
CA TRP A 158 -3.04 -18.34 -16.67
C TRP A 158 -3.98 -17.20 -17.11
N HIS A 159 -5.28 -17.39 -16.93
CA HIS A 159 -6.33 -16.46 -17.36
C HIS A 159 -6.79 -15.54 -16.23
N VAL A 160 -5.85 -15.00 -15.46
CA VAL A 160 -6.13 -14.02 -14.41
C VAL A 160 -6.44 -12.66 -15.04
N ASP A 161 -7.35 -11.86 -14.46
CA ASP A 161 -7.61 -10.51 -14.96
C ASP A 161 -6.33 -9.65 -14.86
N PRO A 162 -5.77 -9.18 -15.99
CA PRO A 162 -4.52 -8.44 -15.99
C PRO A 162 -4.61 -7.11 -15.22
N ARG A 163 -5.82 -6.57 -15.00
CA ARG A 163 -6.05 -5.35 -14.22
C ARG A 163 -5.77 -5.54 -12.73
N MET A 164 -5.80 -6.78 -12.24
CA MET A 164 -5.41 -7.09 -10.86
C MET A 164 -3.90 -7.06 -10.66
N PHE A 165 -3.11 -7.26 -11.72
CA PHE A 165 -1.66 -7.23 -11.60
C PHE A 165 -1.16 -5.81 -11.35
N ARG A 166 -0.44 -5.64 -10.23
CA ARG A 166 0.21 -4.39 -9.82
C ARG A 166 -0.76 -3.20 -9.84
N SER A 167 -1.99 -3.44 -9.41
CA SER A 167 -3.13 -2.53 -9.60
C SER A 167 -2.95 -1.13 -9.02
N LEU A 168 -2.12 -0.96 -7.99
CA LEU A 168 -1.74 0.34 -7.44
C LEU A 168 -0.41 0.85 -8.00
N PHE A 169 0.42 -0.01 -8.56
CA PHE A 169 1.77 0.33 -9.00
C PHE A 169 1.89 0.73 -10.47
N ARG A 170 0.82 0.55 -11.26
CA ARG A 170 0.76 0.84 -12.72
C ARG A 170 1.11 2.28 -13.12
N SER A 171 0.99 3.22 -12.20
CA SER A 171 1.33 4.63 -12.44
C SER A 171 2.81 4.92 -12.40
N VAL A 172 3.64 4.01 -11.86
CA VAL A 172 5.08 4.24 -11.84
C VAL A 172 5.60 4.14 -13.26
N PRO A 173 6.25 5.20 -13.79
CA PRO A 173 6.77 5.16 -15.16
C PRO A 173 7.78 4.01 -15.35
N PRO A 174 7.94 3.49 -16.58
CA PRO A 174 8.86 2.36 -16.85
C PRO A 174 10.33 2.63 -16.49
N ASP A 175 10.75 3.90 -16.49
CA ASP A 175 12.09 4.32 -16.05
C ASP A 175 12.19 4.46 -14.52
N GLY A 176 11.10 4.21 -13.79
CA GLY A 176 11.00 4.30 -12.34
C GLY A 176 10.98 5.73 -11.80
N ARG A 177 10.98 6.75 -12.66
CA ARG A 177 11.13 8.13 -12.22
C ARG A 177 9.84 8.66 -11.61
N VAL A 178 9.90 9.07 -10.36
CA VAL A 178 8.78 9.67 -9.62
C VAL A 178 9.14 11.07 -9.17
N GLU A 179 8.14 11.94 -9.11
CA GLU A 179 8.31 13.30 -8.61
C GLU A 179 7.96 13.35 -7.11
N LEU A 180 8.71 14.14 -6.37
CA LEU A 180 8.40 14.49 -4.99
C LEU A 180 8.22 16.00 -4.90
N ARG A 181 7.18 16.43 -4.17
CA ARG A 181 6.93 17.85 -3.92
C ARG A 181 6.67 18.08 -2.45
N LYS A 182 7.07 19.26 -1.97
CA LYS A 182 6.70 19.74 -0.64
C LYS A 182 5.29 20.34 -0.72
N GLU A 183 4.34 19.78 0.02
CA GLU A 183 2.98 20.31 0.16
C GLU A 183 2.80 21.03 1.51
N GLY A 184 2.10 22.18 1.49
CA GLY A 184 1.89 23.04 2.66
C GLY A 184 2.90 24.19 2.77
N ASP A 185 2.71 25.05 3.77
CA ASP A 185 3.54 26.25 3.95
C ASP A 185 5.02 25.91 4.16
N SER A 186 5.94 26.73 3.64
CA SER A 186 7.38 26.44 3.56
C SER A 186 8.03 26.02 4.90
N ALA A 187 7.52 26.52 6.03
CA ALA A 187 7.99 26.19 7.38
C ALA A 187 7.53 24.81 7.89
N ASN A 188 6.35 24.33 7.48
CA ASN A 188 5.72 23.08 7.95
C ASN A 188 5.38 22.10 6.82
N GLY A 189 5.85 22.39 5.61
CA GLY A 189 5.50 21.63 4.42
C GLY A 189 6.04 20.20 4.49
N GLN A 190 5.22 19.27 4.03
CA GLN A 190 5.48 17.83 4.08
C GLN A 190 5.86 17.34 2.70
N TRP A 191 6.89 16.51 2.61
CA TRP A 191 7.24 15.88 1.33
C TRP A 191 6.28 14.75 1.01
N LYS A 192 5.79 14.75 -0.23
CA LYS A 192 4.87 13.75 -0.77
C LYS A 192 5.39 13.25 -2.11
N ILE A 193 5.05 12.01 -2.42
CA ILE A 193 5.32 11.33 -3.69
C ILE A 193 4.13 11.57 -4.61
N PHE A 194 4.42 12.03 -5.82
CA PHE A 194 3.45 12.26 -6.87
C PHE A 194 3.65 11.22 -7.96
N LEU A 195 2.58 10.50 -8.24
CA LEU A 195 2.51 9.55 -9.34
C LEU A 195 1.44 10.01 -10.34
N PRO A 196 1.69 9.83 -11.65
CA PRO A 196 0.72 10.20 -12.66
C PRO A 196 -0.50 9.28 -12.59
N VAL A 197 -1.69 9.86 -12.66
CA VAL A 197 -2.93 9.07 -12.78
C VAL A 197 -3.25 8.88 -14.25
N THR A 198 -3.18 7.63 -14.72
CA THR A 198 -3.53 7.26 -16.10
C THR A 198 -4.94 6.63 -16.14
N PRO A 199 -5.62 6.61 -17.31
CA PRO A 199 -6.86 5.86 -17.46
C PRO A 199 -6.71 4.37 -17.11
N GLU A 200 -5.58 3.76 -17.47
CA GLU A 200 -5.28 2.36 -17.12
C GLU A 200 -5.19 2.16 -15.60
N LEU A 201 -4.51 3.05 -14.87
CA LEU A 201 -4.47 2.98 -13.41
C LEU A 201 -5.87 3.00 -12.82
N ARG A 202 -6.74 3.91 -13.27
CA ARG A 202 -8.11 4.02 -12.75
C ARG A 202 -8.87 2.71 -12.93
N LEU A 203 -8.78 2.10 -14.12
CA LEU A 203 -9.41 0.79 -14.40
C LEU A 203 -8.86 -0.34 -13.51
N CYS A 204 -7.55 -0.35 -13.25
CA CYS A 204 -6.92 -1.34 -12.38
C CYS A 204 -7.33 -1.16 -10.90
N VAL A 205 -7.39 0.08 -10.43
CA VAL A 205 -7.85 0.43 -9.08
C VAL A 205 -9.33 0.07 -8.91
N ASP A 206 -10.16 0.36 -9.90
CA ASP A 206 -11.58 0.01 -9.89
C ASP A 206 -11.74 -1.52 -9.81
N CYS A 207 -11.01 -2.25 -10.64
CA CYS A 207 -11.01 -3.72 -10.58
C CYS A 207 -10.54 -4.25 -9.21
N LEU A 208 -9.50 -3.66 -8.61
CA LEU A 208 -9.05 -4.02 -7.26
C LEU A 208 -10.12 -3.72 -6.20
N ALA A 209 -10.81 -2.59 -6.32
CA ALA A 209 -11.87 -2.20 -5.40
C ALA A 209 -13.08 -3.15 -5.48
N ASP A 210 -13.44 -3.56 -6.69
CA ASP A 210 -14.62 -4.41 -6.94
C ASP A 210 -14.33 -5.89 -6.64
N ASN A 211 -13.16 -6.39 -7.04
CA ASN A 211 -12.85 -7.83 -7.04
C ASN A 211 -11.79 -8.25 -6.02
N GLY A 212 -11.09 -7.31 -5.38
CA GLY A 212 -9.94 -7.64 -4.52
C GLY A 212 -10.25 -8.62 -3.39
N SER A 213 -11.47 -8.60 -2.83
CA SER A 213 -11.89 -9.59 -1.82
C SER A 213 -12.00 -11.01 -2.37
N ASN A 214 -12.39 -11.19 -3.64
CA ASN A 214 -12.49 -12.51 -4.26
C ASN A 214 -11.09 -13.15 -4.36
N TYR A 215 -10.12 -12.36 -4.81
CA TYR A 215 -8.71 -12.76 -4.88
C TYR A 215 -8.12 -13.08 -3.50
N VAL A 216 -8.40 -12.26 -2.48
CA VAL A 216 -8.01 -12.53 -1.09
C VAL A 216 -8.56 -13.87 -0.61
N ASN A 217 -9.85 -14.13 -0.86
CA ASN A 217 -10.51 -15.36 -0.44
C ASN A 217 -9.93 -16.58 -1.17
N ALA A 218 -9.68 -16.46 -2.48
CA ALA A 218 -9.06 -17.52 -3.28
C ALA A 218 -7.67 -17.91 -2.76
N ILE A 219 -6.79 -16.93 -2.54
CA ILE A 219 -5.45 -17.16 -1.98
C ILE A 219 -5.54 -17.75 -0.58
N SER A 220 -6.47 -17.26 0.25
CA SER A 220 -6.64 -17.76 1.62
C SER A 220 -7.10 -19.22 1.65
N ARG A 221 -7.99 -19.64 0.74
CA ARG A 221 -8.41 -21.05 0.61
C ARG A 221 -7.23 -21.94 0.25
N VAL A 222 -6.48 -21.58 -0.80
CA VAL A 222 -5.28 -22.33 -1.22
C VAL A 222 -4.26 -22.46 -0.10
N LYS A 223 -4.08 -21.40 0.71
CA LYS A 223 -3.22 -21.43 1.89
C LYS A 223 -3.73 -22.41 2.96
N GLU A 224 -5.03 -22.45 3.25
CA GLU A 224 -5.59 -23.42 4.20
C GLU A 224 -5.45 -24.86 3.68
N ASP A 225 -5.72 -25.10 2.39
CA ASP A 225 -5.55 -26.42 1.77
C ASP A 225 -4.09 -26.90 1.88
N LEU A 226 -3.13 -26.02 1.56
CA LEU A 226 -1.70 -26.31 1.68
C LEU A 226 -1.26 -26.62 3.12
N LYS A 227 -1.89 -26.01 4.11
CA LYS A 227 -1.57 -26.22 5.54
C LYS A 227 -2.11 -27.55 6.05
N ASN A 228 -3.28 -27.97 5.57
CA ASN A 228 -3.98 -29.14 6.08
C ASN A 228 -3.63 -30.42 5.31
N ASP A 229 -3.29 -30.31 4.03
CA ASP A 229 -3.04 -31.45 3.16
C ASP A 229 -1.60 -31.47 2.61
N ALA A 230 -0.99 -32.65 2.59
CA ALA A 230 0.29 -32.86 1.95
C ALA A 230 0.19 -32.58 0.44
N THR A 231 0.73 -31.45 0.00
CA THR A 231 0.51 -30.90 -1.34
C THR A 231 1.81 -30.83 -2.15
N THR A 232 1.78 -31.35 -3.38
CA THR A 232 2.90 -31.23 -4.33
C THR A 232 2.97 -29.85 -4.96
N LYS A 233 4.13 -29.50 -5.54
CA LYS A 233 4.30 -28.26 -6.31
C LYS A 233 3.24 -28.08 -7.40
N GLU A 234 2.96 -29.14 -8.16
CA GLU A 234 2.01 -29.12 -9.26
C GLU A 234 0.56 -28.96 -8.78
N SER A 235 0.21 -29.62 -7.67
CA SER A 235 -1.12 -29.47 -7.04
C SER A 235 -1.34 -28.02 -6.57
N LEU A 236 -0.34 -27.41 -5.93
CA LEU A 236 -0.39 -26.00 -5.52
C LEU A 236 -0.56 -25.05 -6.72
N GLU A 237 0.19 -25.27 -7.80
CA GLU A 237 0.07 -24.48 -9.03
C GLU A 237 -1.33 -24.55 -9.63
N ASN A 238 -1.89 -25.75 -9.75
CA ASN A 238 -3.23 -25.97 -10.30
C ASN A 238 -4.33 -25.40 -9.39
N ALA A 239 -4.20 -25.58 -8.08
CA ALA A 239 -5.15 -25.04 -7.10
C ALA A 239 -5.18 -23.51 -7.13
N LEU A 240 -4.00 -22.87 -7.11
CA LEU A 240 -3.91 -21.42 -7.19
C LEU A 240 -4.44 -20.88 -8.52
N LYS A 241 -4.05 -21.51 -9.64
CA LYS A 241 -4.52 -21.14 -10.97
C LYS A 241 -6.04 -21.14 -11.02
N LYS A 242 -6.66 -22.27 -10.66
CA LYS A 242 -8.12 -22.43 -10.66
C LYS A 242 -8.79 -21.37 -9.80
N ALA A 243 -8.33 -21.21 -8.56
CA ALA A 243 -8.92 -20.27 -7.61
C ALA A 243 -8.87 -18.81 -8.12
N LEU A 244 -7.77 -18.40 -8.75
CA LEU A 244 -7.63 -17.04 -9.29
C LEU A 244 -8.40 -16.80 -10.59
N GLU A 245 -8.51 -17.81 -11.45
CA GLU A 245 -9.29 -17.71 -12.69
C GLU A 245 -10.81 -17.60 -12.41
N GLU A 246 -11.27 -18.20 -11.30
CA GLU A 246 -12.65 -18.15 -10.81
C GLU A 246 -12.97 -16.88 -9.98
N SER A 247 -11.98 -16.02 -9.70
CA SER A 247 -12.13 -14.84 -8.81
C SER A 247 -12.65 -13.56 -9.49
N LYS A 248 -13.08 -13.66 -10.75
CA LYS A 248 -13.52 -12.52 -11.58
C LYS A 248 -14.93 -12.03 -11.26
#